data_AF-A0AAW2L045-F1
#
_entry.id   AF-A0AAW2L045-F1
#
_cell.length_a   1.000
_cell.length_b   1.000
_cell.length_c   1.000
_cell.angle_alpha   90.00
_cell.angle_beta   90.00
_cell.angle_gamma   90.00
#
_symmetry.space_group_name_H-M   'P 1'
#
loop_
_entity.id
_entity.type
_entity.pdbx_description
1 polymer ?
#
loop_
_entity_poly.entity_id
_entity_poly.type
_entity_poly.pdbx_seq_one_letter_code
_entity_poly.pdbx_strand_id
1 'polypeptide(L)'
;MYKVASASEYLVITGAGIPDIRIAKKAWILPGQSYTVFDVSPVNYTFEVQAMSAEKLPLVLPAVFTIGPRVDDESSLLKYAKLISPHDKLSHHVKELVQGIIEGETRVLAASMTMEEIFRGTKEFKQEVFEKVQLELNQFGLLIYNANVKQLVDVPGHEYFSYLGQKTQMEAANQARVDVAEAKMKGEIGAKLREGQTLQNAAKIDAETKIISTQRQGDGKKEEIKAGWAKEAQVAEVEANKAVALREAELQRRVEQMNALTQTEKLKAEFLSKASVEYETKVQEANWELYKKQKAAEAYLYEKEKEAAAQKAGAEAAFYGRKQIVDGELYAKKKEAEGLIAVAEAQGTYIRTLLEALGGNYGALRD
;
A
#
# COMPACT_ATOMS: atom_id res chain seq x y z
N MET A 1 -38.36 -35.68 -10.59
CA MET A 1 -38.41 -34.70 -9.47
C MET A 1 -38.12 -33.31 -10.03
N TYR A 2 -38.87 -32.26 -9.64
CA TYR A 2 -38.55 -30.88 -10.05
C TYR A 2 -37.54 -30.26 -9.08
N LYS A 3 -36.48 -29.65 -9.61
CA LYS A 3 -35.43 -28.99 -8.82
C LYS A 3 -35.19 -27.57 -9.34
N VAL A 4 -34.92 -26.67 -8.41
CA VAL A 4 -34.63 -25.24 -8.65
C VAL A 4 -33.36 -24.92 -7.87
N ALA A 5 -32.40 -24.28 -8.54
CA ALA A 5 -31.15 -23.80 -7.94
C ALA A 5 -31.37 -22.43 -7.28
N SER A 6 -30.53 -22.11 -6.28
CA SER A 6 -30.51 -20.78 -5.66
C SER A 6 -29.98 -19.71 -6.63
N ALA A 7 -30.08 -18.44 -6.25
CA ALA A 7 -29.70 -17.30 -7.10
C ALA A 7 -28.25 -17.40 -7.63
N SER A 8 -27.31 -17.84 -6.79
CA SER A 8 -25.90 -18.04 -7.12
C SER A 8 -25.55 -19.46 -7.58
N GLU A 9 -26.51 -20.36 -7.72
CA GLU A 9 -26.23 -21.78 -8.00
C GLU A 9 -26.73 -22.20 -9.37
N TYR A 10 -26.13 -23.24 -9.94
CA TYR A 10 -26.61 -23.89 -11.17
C TYR A 10 -26.72 -25.40 -10.98
N LEU A 11 -27.72 -26.00 -11.63
CA LEU A 11 -27.88 -27.45 -11.70
C LEU A 11 -27.09 -27.99 -12.90
N VAL A 12 -26.20 -28.92 -12.63
CA VAL A 12 -25.55 -29.79 -13.60
C VAL A 12 -26.36 -31.07 -13.65
N ILE A 13 -26.84 -31.44 -14.83
CA ILE A 13 -27.66 -32.63 -15.02
C ILE A 13 -26.96 -33.53 -16.03
N THR A 14 -26.80 -34.80 -15.66
CA THR A 14 -26.17 -35.85 -16.46
C THR A 14 -27.05 -37.11 -16.46
N GLY A 15 -26.79 -38.05 -17.36
CA GLY A 15 -27.50 -39.34 -17.42
C GLY A 15 -28.41 -39.48 -18.64
N ALA A 16 -29.45 -40.30 -18.53
CA ALA A 16 -30.23 -40.77 -19.68
C ALA A 16 -30.78 -39.61 -20.54
N GLY A 17 -30.46 -39.65 -21.84
CA GLY A 17 -30.88 -38.65 -22.83
C GLY A 17 -30.06 -37.35 -22.86
N ILE A 18 -28.96 -37.26 -22.11
CA ILE A 18 -28.04 -36.11 -22.10
C ILE A 18 -26.66 -36.60 -22.55
N PRO A 19 -26.09 -36.08 -23.65
CA PRO A 19 -24.85 -36.61 -24.22
C PRO A 19 -23.58 -36.26 -23.43
N ASP A 20 -23.54 -35.10 -22.74
CA ASP A 20 -22.38 -34.66 -21.96
C ASP A 20 -22.86 -34.08 -20.61
N ILE A 21 -23.12 -32.76 -20.56
CA ILE A 21 -23.64 -32.08 -19.38
C ILE A 21 -24.71 -31.07 -19.80
N ARG A 22 -25.80 -30.97 -19.04
CA ARG A 22 -26.80 -29.91 -19.19
C ARG A 22 -26.81 -29.00 -17.97
N ILE A 23 -26.61 -27.70 -18.17
CA ILE A 23 -26.62 -26.68 -17.11
C ILE A 23 -27.97 -25.96 -17.12
N ALA A 24 -28.64 -25.86 -15.97
CA ALA A 24 -29.92 -25.18 -15.86
C ALA A 24 -30.15 -24.56 -14.48
N LYS A 25 -30.90 -23.46 -14.40
CA LYS A 25 -31.39 -22.90 -13.11
C LYS A 25 -32.56 -23.69 -12.53
N LYS A 26 -33.39 -24.27 -13.40
CA LYS A 26 -34.58 -25.04 -13.01
C LYS A 26 -34.80 -26.17 -14.02
N ALA A 27 -35.05 -27.38 -13.55
CA ALA A 27 -35.22 -28.52 -14.43
C ALA A 27 -36.03 -29.65 -13.79
N TRP A 28 -36.71 -30.41 -14.66
CA TRP A 28 -37.24 -31.73 -14.33
C TRP A 28 -36.14 -32.77 -14.45
N ILE A 29 -35.94 -33.52 -13.38
CA ILE A 29 -34.98 -34.63 -13.31
C ILE A 29 -35.75 -35.92 -13.53
N LEU A 30 -35.48 -36.56 -14.66
CA LEU A 30 -36.14 -37.79 -15.10
C LEU A 30 -35.48 -39.03 -14.47
N PRO A 31 -36.19 -40.17 -14.39
CA PRO A 31 -35.57 -41.44 -13.99
C PRO A 31 -34.36 -41.77 -14.88
N GLY A 32 -33.22 -42.08 -14.26
CA GLY A 32 -31.94 -42.31 -14.96
C GLY A 32 -31.09 -41.05 -15.18
N GLN A 33 -31.52 -39.88 -14.69
CA GLN A 33 -30.72 -38.66 -14.64
C GLN A 33 -30.21 -38.39 -13.22
N SER A 34 -28.95 -37.99 -13.13
CA SER A 34 -28.27 -37.53 -11.92
C SER A 34 -28.09 -36.01 -11.97
N TYR A 35 -27.99 -35.38 -10.80
CA TYR A 35 -27.73 -33.95 -10.74
C TYR A 35 -26.77 -33.56 -9.62
N THR A 36 -26.04 -32.49 -9.86
CA THR A 36 -25.15 -31.84 -8.90
C THR A 36 -25.41 -30.33 -8.93
N VAL A 37 -25.28 -29.68 -7.79
CA VAL A 37 -25.38 -28.22 -7.66
C VAL A 37 -23.98 -27.67 -7.48
N PHE A 38 -23.65 -26.58 -8.18
CA PHE A 38 -22.43 -25.82 -7.91
C PHE A 38 -22.75 -24.32 -7.77
N ASP A 39 -21.96 -23.63 -6.95
CA ASP A 39 -22.06 -22.19 -6.74
C ASP A 39 -21.14 -21.46 -7.73
N VAL A 40 -21.64 -20.35 -8.31
CA VAL A 40 -20.87 -19.47 -9.20
C VAL A 40 -20.33 -18.22 -8.50
N SER A 41 -20.57 -18.08 -7.19
CA SER A 41 -20.12 -16.94 -6.41
C SER A 41 -18.59 -16.82 -6.44
N PRO A 42 -18.05 -15.62 -6.71
CA PRO A 42 -16.60 -15.41 -6.68
C PRO A 42 -16.04 -15.68 -5.28
N VAL A 43 -14.89 -16.36 -5.23
CA VAL A 43 -14.19 -16.72 -3.99
C VAL A 43 -12.89 -15.93 -3.91
N ASN A 44 -12.55 -15.50 -2.69
CA ASN A 44 -11.30 -14.81 -2.41
C ASN A 44 -10.18 -15.82 -2.11
N TYR A 45 -9.13 -15.78 -2.92
CA TYR A 45 -7.92 -16.57 -2.78
C TYR A 45 -6.80 -15.67 -2.29
N THR A 46 -6.37 -15.90 -1.05
CA THR A 46 -5.22 -15.23 -0.45
C THR A 46 -3.99 -16.12 -0.61
N PHE A 47 -2.90 -15.57 -1.11
CA PHE A 47 -1.65 -16.31 -1.25
C PHE A 47 -0.44 -15.40 -1.03
N GLU A 48 0.65 -16.04 -0.63
CA GLU A 48 1.95 -15.40 -0.40
C GLU A 48 2.96 -16.12 -1.30
N VAL A 49 3.17 -15.59 -2.50
CA VAL A 49 4.10 -16.22 -3.45
C VAL A 49 5.51 -15.90 -3.01
N GLN A 50 6.28 -16.94 -2.71
CA GLN A 50 7.73 -16.83 -2.58
C GLN A 50 8.36 -17.03 -3.97
N ALA A 51 9.07 -16.00 -4.42
CA ALA A 51 9.75 -16.00 -5.71
C ALA A 51 11.18 -15.49 -5.59
N MET A 52 11.95 -15.65 -6.65
CA MET A 52 13.30 -15.10 -6.78
C MET A 52 13.34 -14.18 -7.99
N SER A 53 14.00 -13.03 -7.84
CA SER A 53 14.26 -12.13 -8.96
C SER A 53 15.32 -12.69 -9.91
N ALA A 54 15.52 -12.05 -11.07
CA ALA A 54 16.63 -12.37 -11.99
C ALA A 54 18.01 -12.31 -11.30
N GLU A 55 18.14 -11.48 -10.27
CA GLU A 55 19.36 -11.29 -9.48
C GLU A 55 19.49 -12.30 -8.33
N LYS A 56 18.58 -13.29 -8.26
CA LYS A 56 18.48 -14.30 -7.21
C LYS A 56 18.19 -13.74 -5.82
N LEU A 57 17.56 -12.56 -5.75
CA LEU A 57 17.08 -12.01 -4.49
C LEU A 57 15.70 -12.59 -4.18
N PRO A 58 15.49 -13.14 -2.97
CA PRO A 58 14.22 -13.72 -2.60
C PRO A 58 13.22 -12.61 -2.26
N LEU A 59 11.97 -12.78 -2.69
CA LEU A 59 10.89 -11.81 -2.46
C LEU A 59 9.58 -12.52 -2.12
N VAL A 60 8.75 -11.87 -1.31
CA VAL A 60 7.39 -12.33 -1.01
C VAL A 60 6.39 -11.37 -1.62
N LEU A 61 5.49 -11.92 -2.42
CA LEU A 61 4.37 -11.19 -3.00
C LEU A 61 3.05 -11.63 -2.33
N PRO A 62 2.56 -10.88 -1.33
CA PRO A 62 1.25 -11.11 -0.77
C PRO A 62 0.17 -10.53 -1.69
N ALA A 63 -0.73 -11.38 -2.15
CA ALA A 63 -1.84 -10.93 -3.00
C ALA A 63 -3.15 -11.67 -2.71
N VAL A 64 -4.25 -11.00 -3.06
CA VAL A 64 -5.61 -11.49 -2.88
C VAL A 64 -6.33 -11.38 -4.21
N PHE A 65 -6.79 -12.52 -4.72
CA PHE A 65 -7.50 -12.59 -6.00
C PHE A 65 -8.92 -13.06 -5.75
N THR A 66 -9.89 -12.32 -6.27
CA THR A 66 -11.30 -12.71 -6.29
C THR A 66 -11.58 -13.41 -7.61
N ILE A 67 -11.76 -14.72 -7.59
CA ILE A 67 -11.87 -15.56 -8.79
C ILE A 67 -13.20 -16.32 -8.73
N GLY A 68 -13.88 -16.40 -9.86
CA GLY A 68 -15.09 -17.19 -10.00
C GLY A 68 -15.31 -17.62 -11.44
N PRO A 69 -16.24 -18.53 -11.71
CA PRO A 69 -16.60 -18.88 -13.08
C PRO A 69 -17.19 -17.68 -13.82
N ARG A 70 -16.96 -17.63 -15.12
CA ARG A 70 -17.58 -16.63 -16.01
C ARG A 70 -19.02 -17.06 -16.30
N VAL A 71 -19.99 -16.33 -15.76
CA VAL A 71 -21.43 -16.64 -15.90
C VAL A 71 -21.98 -16.20 -17.28
N ASP A 72 -21.35 -15.23 -17.92
CA ASP A 72 -21.79 -14.67 -19.21
C ASP A 72 -21.58 -15.63 -20.39
N ASP A 73 -20.72 -16.63 -20.25
CA ASP A 73 -20.36 -17.57 -21.30
C ASP A 73 -20.71 -19.01 -20.89
N GLU A 74 -21.64 -19.61 -21.62
CA GLU A 74 -22.09 -20.98 -21.39
C GLU A 74 -20.95 -22.00 -21.57
N SER A 75 -19.99 -21.72 -22.46
CA SER A 75 -18.84 -22.60 -22.68
C SER A 75 -17.89 -22.63 -21.48
N SER A 76 -17.70 -21.48 -20.84
CA SER A 76 -16.91 -21.34 -19.61
C SER A 76 -17.59 -22.02 -18.41
N LEU A 77 -18.90 -21.87 -18.27
CA LEU A 77 -19.66 -22.59 -17.25
C LEU A 77 -19.57 -24.11 -17.41
N LEU A 78 -19.58 -24.61 -18.66
CA LEU A 78 -19.42 -26.03 -18.94
C LEU A 78 -18.03 -26.56 -18.56
N LYS A 79 -16.96 -25.79 -18.85
CA LYS A 79 -15.60 -26.14 -18.41
C LYS A 79 -15.49 -26.20 -16.88
N TYR A 80 -16.06 -25.21 -16.20
CA TYR A 80 -16.06 -25.15 -14.74
C TYR A 80 -16.87 -26.30 -14.11
N ALA A 81 -18.05 -26.61 -14.68
CA ALA A 81 -18.87 -27.74 -14.24
C ALA A 81 -18.14 -29.09 -14.38
N LYS A 82 -17.34 -29.26 -15.44
CA LYS A 82 -16.48 -30.43 -15.62
C LYS A 82 -15.36 -30.50 -14.57
N LEU A 83 -14.77 -29.36 -14.23
CA LEU A 83 -13.71 -29.27 -13.22
C LEU A 83 -14.19 -29.64 -11.81
N ILE A 84 -15.40 -29.24 -11.45
CA ILE A 84 -16.02 -29.53 -10.14
C ILE A 84 -16.59 -30.96 -10.07
N SER A 85 -16.70 -31.65 -11.20
CA SER A 85 -17.23 -33.01 -11.24
C SER A 85 -16.39 -33.93 -10.34
N PRO A 86 -17.02 -34.68 -9.42
CA PRO A 86 -16.32 -35.41 -8.37
C PRO A 86 -15.51 -36.57 -8.95
N HIS A 87 -14.28 -36.28 -9.36
CA HIS A 87 -13.22 -37.27 -9.35
C HIS A 87 -12.76 -37.39 -7.90
N ASP A 88 -12.67 -38.64 -7.45
CA ASP A 88 -12.33 -39.11 -6.10
C ASP A 88 -11.60 -38.09 -5.19
N LYS A 89 -12.34 -37.60 -4.17
CA LYS A 89 -11.87 -36.96 -2.91
C LYS A 89 -11.27 -35.54 -2.96
N LEU A 90 -11.88 -34.71 -2.10
CA LEU A 90 -11.45 -33.41 -1.54
C LEU A 90 -11.89 -32.16 -2.33
N SER A 91 -12.77 -31.38 -1.69
CA SER A 91 -13.28 -30.06 -2.08
C SER A 91 -12.21 -28.96 -2.25
N HIS A 92 -10.92 -29.33 -2.27
CA HIS A 92 -9.77 -28.44 -2.39
C HIS A 92 -9.16 -28.40 -3.80
N HIS A 93 -9.56 -29.28 -4.71
CA HIS A 93 -8.94 -29.40 -6.04
C HIS A 93 -8.92 -28.08 -6.84
N VAL A 94 -10.05 -27.35 -6.88
CA VAL A 94 -10.11 -26.06 -7.59
C VAL A 94 -9.20 -25.01 -6.92
N LYS A 95 -9.14 -25.01 -5.58
CA LYS A 95 -8.28 -24.08 -4.83
C LYS A 95 -6.80 -24.35 -5.10
N GLU A 96 -6.39 -25.61 -5.06
CA GLU A 96 -5.01 -26.04 -5.33
C GLU A 96 -4.60 -25.73 -6.78
N LEU A 97 -5.50 -25.97 -7.74
CA LEU A 97 -5.26 -25.66 -9.14
C LEU A 97 -5.08 -24.16 -9.37
N VAL A 98 -6.00 -23.35 -8.85
CA VAL A 98 -5.91 -21.88 -8.96
C VAL A 98 -4.64 -21.37 -8.28
N GLN A 99 -4.32 -21.88 -7.08
CA GLN A 99 -3.11 -21.50 -6.36
C GLN A 99 -1.84 -21.90 -7.14
N GLY A 100 -1.80 -23.10 -7.71
CA GLY A 100 -0.66 -23.60 -8.49
C GLY A 100 -0.41 -22.78 -9.76
N ILE A 101 -1.46 -22.40 -10.49
CA ILE A 101 -1.36 -21.55 -11.68
C ILE A 101 -0.78 -20.18 -11.30
N ILE A 102 -1.37 -19.55 -10.29
CA ILE A 102 -0.97 -18.22 -9.84
C ILE A 102 0.48 -18.22 -9.36
N GLU A 103 0.86 -19.18 -8.51
CA GLU A 103 2.22 -19.29 -7.98
C GLU A 103 3.23 -19.57 -9.10
N GLY A 104 2.87 -20.44 -10.05
CA GLY A 104 3.70 -20.76 -11.22
C GLY A 104 3.98 -19.54 -12.09
N GLU A 105 2.93 -18.89 -12.58
CA GLU A 105 3.06 -17.73 -13.48
C GLU A 105 3.75 -16.54 -12.80
N THR A 106 3.39 -16.26 -11.54
CA THR A 106 4.03 -15.18 -10.77
C THR A 106 5.51 -15.44 -10.57
N ARG A 107 5.91 -16.70 -10.32
CA ARG A 107 7.32 -17.08 -10.14
C ARG A 107 8.12 -16.92 -11.43
N VAL A 108 7.55 -17.30 -12.58
CA VAL A 108 8.20 -17.16 -13.88
C VAL A 108 8.45 -15.68 -14.20
N LEU A 109 7.45 -14.83 -13.98
CA LEU A 109 7.58 -13.38 -14.23
C LEU A 109 8.58 -12.72 -13.27
N ALA A 110 8.53 -13.06 -11.99
CA ALA A 110 9.48 -12.56 -11.00
C ALA A 110 10.93 -12.95 -11.38
N ALA A 111 11.15 -14.17 -11.87
CA ALA A 111 12.47 -14.63 -12.28
C ALA A 111 13.03 -13.92 -13.53
N SER A 112 12.17 -13.34 -14.37
CA SER A 112 12.62 -12.59 -15.57
C SER A 112 12.96 -11.12 -15.31
N MET A 113 12.55 -10.56 -14.17
CA MET A 113 12.71 -9.13 -13.88
C MET A 113 13.74 -8.89 -12.77
N THR A 114 14.38 -7.73 -12.81
CA THR A 114 15.26 -7.27 -11.72
C THR A 114 14.45 -6.81 -10.52
N MET A 115 15.04 -6.80 -9.32
CA MET A 115 14.33 -6.40 -8.12
C MET A 115 13.86 -4.93 -8.18
N GLU A 116 14.67 -4.08 -8.82
CA GLU A 116 14.36 -2.66 -9.01
C GLU A 116 13.21 -2.44 -9.99
N GLU A 117 13.11 -3.23 -11.05
CA GLU A 117 11.99 -3.20 -12.01
C GLU A 117 10.70 -3.67 -11.36
N ILE A 118 10.73 -4.74 -10.55
CA ILE A 118 9.56 -5.23 -9.82
C ILE A 118 9.08 -4.16 -8.81
N PHE A 119 10.01 -3.47 -8.14
CA PHE A 119 9.70 -2.42 -7.18
C PHE A 119 9.15 -1.15 -7.84
N ARG A 120 9.79 -0.68 -8.92
CA ARG A 120 9.43 0.58 -9.61
C ARG A 120 8.20 0.40 -10.51
N GLY A 121 8.14 -0.73 -11.20
CA GLY A 121 7.10 -1.12 -12.14
C GLY A 121 5.99 -1.93 -11.50
N THR A 122 5.61 -1.65 -10.24
CA THR A 122 4.59 -2.46 -9.56
C THR A 122 3.25 -2.47 -10.29
N LYS A 123 2.97 -1.47 -11.15
CA LYS A 123 1.76 -1.47 -11.99
C LYS A 123 1.90 -2.37 -13.21
N GLU A 124 3.02 -2.29 -13.93
CA GLU A 124 3.28 -3.13 -15.10
C GLU A 124 3.38 -4.60 -14.69
N PHE A 125 4.13 -4.90 -13.63
CA PHE A 125 4.23 -6.25 -13.08
C PHE A 125 2.87 -6.83 -12.69
N LYS A 126 2.00 -6.04 -12.03
CA LYS A 126 0.64 -6.47 -11.68
C LYS A 126 -0.19 -6.79 -12.91
N GLN A 127 -0.09 -5.95 -13.95
CA GLN A 127 -0.83 -6.16 -15.19
C GLN A 127 -0.35 -7.41 -15.92
N GLU A 128 0.97 -7.63 -16.00
CA GLU A 128 1.54 -8.78 -16.68
C GLU A 128 1.21 -10.10 -15.96
N VAL A 129 1.30 -10.13 -14.62
CA VAL A 129 0.85 -11.26 -13.80
C VAL A 129 -0.64 -11.52 -14.03
N PHE A 130 -1.46 -10.47 -14.03
CA PHE A 130 -2.90 -10.61 -14.26
C PHE A 130 -3.22 -11.20 -15.64
N GLU A 131 -2.60 -10.70 -16.70
CA GLU A 131 -2.83 -11.17 -18.07
C GLU A 131 -2.42 -12.64 -18.24
N LYS A 132 -1.24 -13.02 -17.73
CA LYS A 132 -0.75 -14.40 -17.78
C LYS A 132 -1.63 -15.37 -17.00
N VAL A 133 -1.97 -15.02 -15.76
CA VAL A 133 -2.85 -15.86 -14.92
C VAL A 133 -4.24 -15.97 -15.53
N GLN A 134 -4.80 -14.88 -16.08
CA GLN A 134 -6.12 -14.92 -16.70
C GLN A 134 -6.15 -15.84 -17.94
N LEU A 135 -5.09 -15.89 -18.73
CA LEU A 135 -4.98 -16.79 -19.89
C LEU A 135 -5.05 -18.28 -19.47
N GLU A 136 -4.35 -18.65 -18.41
CA GLU A 136 -4.39 -20.01 -17.86
C GLU A 136 -5.76 -20.34 -17.25
N LEU A 137 -6.34 -19.42 -16.47
CA LEU A 137 -7.66 -19.60 -15.85
C LEU A 137 -8.81 -19.72 -16.87
N ASN A 138 -8.69 -19.08 -18.04
CA ASN A 138 -9.67 -19.19 -19.13
C ASN A 138 -9.83 -20.63 -19.63
N GLN A 139 -8.79 -21.47 -19.55
CA GLN A 139 -8.85 -22.88 -19.96
C GLN A 139 -9.83 -23.67 -19.08
N PHE A 140 -10.01 -23.23 -17.83
CA PHE A 140 -10.89 -23.82 -16.83
C PHE A 140 -12.24 -23.10 -16.70
N GLY A 141 -12.48 -22.06 -17.51
CA GLY A 141 -13.71 -21.25 -17.45
C GLY A 141 -13.76 -20.28 -16.26
N LEU A 142 -12.60 -19.98 -15.65
CA LEU A 142 -12.46 -19.08 -14.51
C LEU A 142 -12.09 -17.67 -14.93
N LEU A 143 -12.57 -16.69 -14.18
CA LEU A 143 -12.35 -15.26 -14.39
C LEU A 143 -11.90 -14.61 -13.08
N ILE A 144 -10.86 -13.79 -13.17
CA ILE A 144 -10.46 -12.90 -12.09
C ILE A 144 -11.37 -11.66 -12.13
N TYR A 145 -12.19 -11.49 -11.10
CA TYR A 145 -13.03 -10.30 -10.91
C TYR A 145 -12.25 -9.14 -10.28
N ASN A 146 -11.32 -9.46 -9.38
CA ASN A 146 -10.48 -8.48 -8.71
C ASN A 146 -9.12 -9.10 -8.35
N ALA A 147 -8.06 -8.33 -8.48
CA ALA A 147 -6.74 -8.68 -7.98
C ALA A 147 -6.20 -7.52 -7.15
N ASN A 148 -5.95 -7.78 -5.87
CA ASN A 148 -5.30 -6.85 -4.97
C ASN A 148 -3.94 -7.39 -4.56
N VAL A 149 -2.90 -6.87 -5.22
CA VAL A 149 -1.51 -7.17 -4.90
C VAL A 149 -1.01 -6.13 -3.90
N LYS A 150 -0.62 -6.57 -2.71
CA LYS A 150 -0.07 -5.71 -1.65
C LYS A 150 1.37 -5.30 -2.01
N GLN A 151 1.95 -4.42 -1.20
CA GLN A 151 3.36 -4.04 -1.34
C GLN A 151 4.25 -5.27 -1.10
N LEU A 152 5.32 -5.35 -1.87
CA LEU A 152 6.35 -6.37 -1.74
C LEU A 152 6.97 -6.31 -0.34
N VAL A 153 7.20 -7.47 0.26
CA VAL A 153 7.79 -7.59 1.59
C VAL A 153 9.08 -8.39 1.48
N ASP A 154 10.10 -7.95 2.23
CA ASP A 154 11.34 -8.69 2.35
C ASP A 154 11.07 -10.06 3.01
N VAL A 155 11.78 -11.10 2.57
CA VAL A 155 11.81 -12.37 3.30
C VAL A 155 12.46 -12.13 4.68
N PRO A 156 11.94 -12.75 5.76
CA PRO A 156 12.54 -12.60 7.09
C PRO A 156 14.05 -12.87 7.07
N GLY A 157 14.85 -11.89 7.47
CA GLY A 157 16.32 -11.95 7.46
C GLY A 157 17.00 -11.12 6.35
N HIS A 158 16.23 -10.53 5.43
CA HIS A 158 16.71 -9.57 4.44
C HIS A 158 16.06 -8.19 4.65
N GLU A 159 16.79 -7.11 4.37
CA GLU A 159 16.32 -5.72 4.55
C GLU A 159 16.42 -4.91 3.25
N TYR A 160 16.38 -5.59 2.09
CA TYR A 160 16.65 -4.97 0.81
C TYR A 160 15.61 -3.89 0.47
N PHE A 161 14.32 -4.15 0.63
CA PHE A 161 13.28 -3.14 0.35
C PHE A 161 13.34 -1.96 1.31
N SER A 162 13.75 -2.18 2.56
CA SER A 162 13.95 -1.10 3.54
C SER A 162 15.07 -0.15 3.10
N TYR A 163 16.22 -0.68 2.68
CA TYR A 163 17.33 0.13 2.17
C TYR A 163 17.02 0.76 0.81
N LEU A 164 16.34 0.04 -0.08
CA LEU A 164 15.92 0.59 -1.38
C LEU A 164 14.98 1.77 -1.20
N GLY A 165 13.98 1.65 -0.31
CA GLY A 165 13.07 2.74 0.03
C GLY A 165 13.81 3.96 0.58
N GLN A 166 14.76 3.76 1.50
CA GLN A 166 15.60 4.85 2.01
C GLN A 166 16.45 5.50 0.90
N LYS A 167 17.10 4.69 0.04
CA LYS A 167 17.88 5.18 -1.09
C LYS A 167 17.04 6.03 -2.02
N THR A 168 15.85 5.57 -2.42
CA THR A 168 14.94 6.33 -3.29
C THR A 168 14.47 7.63 -2.65
N GLN A 169 14.17 7.64 -1.34
CA GLN A 169 13.82 8.87 -0.61
C GLN A 169 14.99 9.86 -0.56
N MET A 170 16.21 9.37 -0.30
CA MET A 170 17.41 10.21 -0.29
C MET A 170 17.75 10.75 -1.68
N GLU A 171 17.61 9.94 -2.74
CA GLU A 171 17.79 10.37 -4.13
C GLU A 171 16.78 11.47 -4.51
N ALA A 172 15.51 11.28 -4.19
CA ALA A 172 14.47 12.29 -4.44
C ALA A 172 14.74 13.59 -3.66
N ALA A 173 15.15 13.49 -2.39
CA ALA A 173 15.50 14.65 -1.58
C ALA A 173 16.74 15.37 -2.13
N ASN A 174 17.75 14.62 -2.56
CA ASN A 174 18.96 15.21 -3.14
C ASN A 174 18.67 15.88 -4.48
N GLN A 175 17.86 15.25 -5.34
CA GLN A 175 17.42 15.85 -6.60
C GLN A 175 16.66 17.15 -6.35
N ALA A 176 15.71 17.16 -5.40
CA ALA A 176 15.00 18.38 -5.04
C ALA A 176 15.95 19.48 -4.51
N ARG A 177 17.00 19.11 -3.76
CA ARG A 177 18.02 20.07 -3.32
C ARG A 177 18.83 20.64 -4.48
N VAL A 178 19.18 19.81 -5.46
CA VAL A 178 19.86 20.25 -6.69
C VAL A 178 18.97 21.21 -7.46
N ASP A 179 17.70 20.85 -7.68
CA ASP A 179 16.74 21.69 -8.41
C ASP A 179 16.53 23.06 -7.73
N VAL A 180 16.44 23.08 -6.40
CA VAL A 180 16.34 24.33 -5.62
C VAL A 180 17.62 25.15 -5.70
N ALA A 181 18.80 24.51 -5.66
CA ALA A 181 20.08 25.20 -5.78
C ALA A 181 20.25 25.82 -7.18
N GLU A 182 19.89 25.09 -8.24
CA GLU A 182 19.89 25.59 -9.62
C GLU A 182 18.90 26.74 -9.80
N ALA A 183 17.69 26.62 -9.24
CA ALA A 183 16.69 27.68 -9.28
C ALA A 183 17.17 28.96 -8.56
N LYS A 184 17.79 28.81 -7.37
CA LYS A 184 18.40 29.93 -6.64
C LYS A 184 19.53 30.58 -7.42
N MET A 185 20.47 29.78 -7.95
CA MET A 185 21.58 30.27 -8.76
C MET A 185 21.08 31.07 -9.97
N LYS A 186 20.09 30.53 -10.70
CA LYS A 186 19.47 31.22 -11.84
C LYS A 186 18.76 32.51 -11.41
N GLY A 187 18.07 32.49 -10.28
CA GLY A 187 17.43 33.67 -9.69
C GLY A 187 18.42 34.77 -9.30
N GLU A 188 19.52 34.41 -8.64
CA GLU A 188 20.59 35.33 -8.23
C GLU A 188 21.32 35.94 -9.42
N ILE A 189 21.67 35.13 -10.43
CA ILE A 189 22.26 35.62 -11.68
C ILE A 189 21.30 36.61 -12.36
N GLY A 190 20.01 36.27 -12.48
CA GLY A 190 19.01 37.14 -13.06
C GLY A 190 18.75 38.44 -12.26
N ALA A 191 18.92 38.41 -10.94
CA ALA A 191 18.86 39.59 -10.09
C ALA A 191 20.07 40.50 -10.28
N LYS A 192 21.30 39.94 -10.20
CA LYS A 192 22.54 40.70 -10.43
C LYS A 192 22.65 41.28 -11.84
N LEU A 193 22.16 40.56 -12.85
CA LEU A 193 22.16 41.06 -14.22
C LEU A 193 21.24 42.29 -14.38
N ARG A 194 20.05 42.25 -13.76
CA ARG A 194 19.14 43.40 -13.72
C ARG A 194 19.74 44.57 -12.95
N GLU A 195 20.35 44.32 -11.81
CA GLU A 195 21.04 45.35 -11.01
C GLU A 195 22.18 46.00 -11.82
N GLY A 196 23.02 45.20 -12.47
CA GLY A 196 24.08 45.68 -13.36
C GLY A 196 23.54 46.51 -14.52
N GLN A 197 22.44 46.11 -15.15
CA GLN A 197 21.77 46.92 -16.19
C GLN A 197 21.22 48.23 -15.63
N THR A 198 20.60 48.22 -14.44
CA THR A 198 20.10 49.47 -13.82
C THR A 198 21.23 50.43 -13.48
N LEU A 199 22.36 49.92 -12.96
CA LEU A 199 23.56 50.72 -12.68
C LEU A 199 24.17 51.30 -13.96
N GLN A 200 24.29 50.50 -15.03
CA GLN A 200 24.78 50.99 -16.32
C GLN A 200 23.86 52.05 -16.92
N ASN A 201 22.54 51.86 -16.85
CA ASN A 201 21.57 52.85 -17.33
C ASN A 201 21.64 54.13 -16.51
N ALA A 202 21.74 54.03 -15.17
CA ALA A 202 21.92 55.19 -14.31
C ALA A 202 23.22 55.95 -14.63
N ALA A 203 24.33 55.23 -14.85
CA ALA A 203 25.61 55.83 -15.22
C ALA A 203 25.56 56.52 -16.61
N LYS A 204 24.87 55.92 -17.59
CA LYS A 204 24.64 56.55 -18.90
C LYS A 204 23.81 57.84 -18.78
N ILE A 205 22.73 57.80 -17.99
CA ILE A 205 21.89 58.97 -17.74
C ILE A 205 22.67 60.08 -17.03
N ASP A 206 23.51 59.77 -16.03
CA ASP A 206 24.36 60.76 -15.34
C ASP A 206 25.39 61.37 -16.31
N ALA A 207 26.01 60.55 -17.16
CA ALA A 207 26.94 61.03 -18.18
C ALA A 207 26.25 61.95 -19.21
N GLU A 208 25.09 61.56 -19.73
CA GLU A 208 24.28 62.40 -20.62
C GLU A 208 23.86 63.71 -19.94
N THR A 209 23.45 63.64 -18.67
CA THR A 209 23.06 64.81 -17.88
C THR A 209 24.23 65.78 -17.72
N LYS A 210 25.45 65.29 -17.45
CA LYS A 210 26.66 66.11 -17.37
C LYS A 210 27.08 66.72 -18.71
N ILE A 211 26.89 65.99 -19.81
CA ILE A 211 27.14 66.52 -21.16
C ILE A 211 26.16 67.68 -21.44
N ILE A 212 24.87 67.48 -21.17
CA ILE A 212 23.83 68.49 -21.37
C ILE A 212 24.08 69.72 -20.47
N SER A 213 24.47 69.53 -19.21
CA SER A 213 24.77 70.65 -18.30
C SER A 213 26.02 71.43 -18.73
N THR A 214 27.05 70.73 -19.21
CA THR A 214 28.27 71.36 -19.73
C THR A 214 27.99 72.14 -21.01
N GLN A 215 27.14 71.59 -21.90
CA GLN A 215 26.73 72.25 -23.13
C GLN A 215 25.88 73.50 -22.83
N ARG A 216 24.94 73.41 -21.88
CA ARG A 216 24.17 74.57 -21.39
C ARG A 216 25.04 75.64 -20.72
N GLN A 217 26.09 75.26 -19.99
CA GLN A 217 27.06 76.23 -19.46
C GLN A 217 27.90 76.88 -20.57
N GLY A 218 28.19 76.16 -21.65
CA GLY A 218 28.84 76.70 -22.85
C GLY A 218 27.95 77.72 -23.60
N ASP A 219 26.65 77.46 -23.66
CA ASP A 219 25.67 78.39 -24.26
C ASP A 219 25.36 79.58 -23.33
N GLY A 220 25.33 79.38 -22.00
CA GLY A 220 25.18 80.46 -21.03
C GLY A 220 26.33 81.48 -21.06
N LYS A 221 27.57 81.02 -21.30
CA LYS A 221 28.72 81.93 -21.50
C LYS A 221 28.66 82.73 -22.81
N LYS A 222 27.85 82.31 -23.79
CA LYS A 222 27.57 83.12 -24.99
C LYS A 222 26.49 84.18 -24.75
N GLU A 223 25.62 84.00 -23.75
CA GLU A 223 24.63 85.01 -23.35
C GLU A 223 25.13 85.99 -22.29
N GLU A 224 26.26 85.71 -21.61
CA GLU A 224 26.91 86.67 -20.69
C GLU A 224 27.58 87.86 -21.41
N ILE A 225 27.73 87.81 -22.75
CA ILE A 225 28.15 88.96 -23.58
C ILE A 225 26.94 89.70 -24.15
N LYS A 226 25.85 89.84 -23.39
CA LYS A 226 24.89 90.94 -23.59
C LYS A 226 24.63 91.59 -22.25
N ALA A 227 25.43 92.61 -22.03
CA ALA A 227 25.53 93.42 -20.84
C ALA A 227 24.19 93.91 -20.29
N GLY A 228 24.12 93.89 -18.96
CA GLY A 228 23.55 94.97 -18.15
C GLY A 228 22.04 95.07 -18.18
N TRP A 229 21.42 94.81 -17.03
CA TRP A 229 20.99 95.89 -16.12
C TRP A 229 20.55 95.26 -14.79
N ALA A 230 21.11 95.79 -13.71
CA ALA A 230 20.87 95.36 -12.35
C ALA A 230 19.59 96.02 -11.81
N LYS A 231 18.60 95.20 -11.39
CA LYS A 231 17.98 95.21 -10.04
C LYS A 231 16.71 94.35 -9.89
N GLU A 232 16.29 93.59 -10.89
CA GLU A 232 15.22 92.57 -10.73
C GLU A 232 15.74 91.12 -10.64
N ALA A 233 17.00 90.86 -11.03
CA ALA A 233 17.58 89.51 -10.98
C ALA A 233 17.83 88.97 -9.56
N GLN A 234 18.06 89.84 -8.58
CA GLN A 234 18.25 89.42 -7.18
C GLN A 234 16.97 88.90 -6.52
N VAL A 235 15.79 89.26 -7.04
CA VAL A 235 14.52 88.71 -6.53
C VAL A 235 14.24 87.35 -7.16
N ALA A 236 14.50 87.18 -8.46
CA ALA A 236 14.37 85.91 -9.16
C ALA A 236 15.39 84.85 -8.68
N GLU A 237 16.61 85.25 -8.33
CA GLU A 237 17.63 84.36 -7.78
C GLU A 237 17.29 83.90 -6.36
N VAL A 238 16.71 84.79 -5.53
CA VAL A 238 16.25 84.44 -4.19
C VAL A 238 14.98 83.58 -4.22
N GLU A 239 14.06 83.82 -5.16
CA GLU A 239 12.89 82.97 -5.39
C GLU A 239 13.28 81.59 -5.95
N ALA A 240 14.24 81.52 -6.88
CA ALA A 240 14.76 80.27 -7.39
C ALA A 240 15.50 79.48 -6.30
N ASN A 241 16.33 80.13 -5.49
CA ASN A 241 17.02 79.49 -4.36
C ASN A 241 16.04 79.03 -3.27
N LYS A 242 14.97 79.79 -3.00
CA LYS A 242 13.88 79.33 -2.11
C LYS A 242 13.11 78.15 -2.68
N ALA A 243 12.82 78.16 -3.99
CA ALA A 243 12.12 77.07 -4.66
C ALA A 243 12.97 75.78 -4.66
N VAL A 244 14.28 75.89 -4.89
CA VAL A 244 15.22 74.76 -4.78
C VAL A 244 15.29 74.26 -3.34
N ALA A 245 15.46 75.15 -2.36
CA ALA A 245 15.52 74.77 -0.95
C ALA A 245 14.22 74.11 -0.45
N LEU A 246 13.05 74.56 -0.90
CA LEU A 246 11.75 73.93 -0.59
C LEU A 246 11.64 72.53 -1.20
N ARG A 247 12.08 72.38 -2.46
CA ARG A 247 12.04 71.09 -3.17
C ARG A 247 13.02 70.09 -2.57
N GLU A 248 14.18 70.57 -2.14
CA GLU A 248 15.22 69.79 -1.48
C GLU A 248 14.74 69.35 -0.09
N ALA A 249 14.09 70.24 0.68
CA ALA A 249 13.44 69.89 1.94
C ALA A 249 12.27 68.90 1.77
N GLU A 250 11.47 69.00 0.70
CA GLU A 250 10.42 68.03 0.37
C GLU A 250 11.02 66.67 -0.02
N LEU A 251 12.07 66.65 -0.84
CA LEU A 251 12.80 65.44 -1.21
C LEU A 251 13.40 64.77 0.02
N GLN A 252 14.03 65.53 0.92
CA GLN A 252 14.58 65.04 2.18
C GLN A 252 13.49 64.36 3.04
N ARG A 253 12.34 65.03 3.21
CA ARG A 253 11.17 64.44 3.92
C ARG A 253 10.68 63.16 3.26
N ARG A 254 10.65 63.11 1.93
CA ARG A 254 10.20 61.92 1.19
C ARG A 254 11.16 60.76 1.36
N VAL A 255 12.47 61.02 1.35
CA VAL A 255 13.51 60.02 1.59
C VAL A 255 13.44 59.49 3.02
N GLU A 256 13.25 60.37 4.01
CA GLU A 256 13.05 59.96 5.41
C GLU A 256 11.80 59.10 5.59
N GLN A 257 10.67 59.47 4.97
CA GLN A 257 9.45 58.67 4.99
C GLN A 257 9.63 57.30 4.32
N MET A 258 10.30 57.25 3.16
CA MET A 258 10.58 56.00 2.46
C MET A 258 11.52 55.10 3.25
N ASN A 259 12.54 55.66 3.91
CA ASN A 259 13.45 54.91 4.77
C ASN A 259 12.72 54.35 5.99
N ALA A 260 11.84 55.15 6.62
CA ALA A 260 11.01 54.69 7.72
C ALA A 260 10.08 53.55 7.30
N LEU A 261 9.40 53.66 6.15
CA LEU A 261 8.55 52.60 5.61
C LEU A 261 9.34 51.32 5.34
N THR A 262 10.51 51.44 4.70
CA THR A 262 11.38 50.29 4.38
C THR A 262 11.84 49.57 5.64
N GLN A 263 12.20 50.30 6.69
CA GLN A 263 12.56 49.71 7.99
C GLN A 263 11.39 48.99 8.63
N THR A 264 10.18 49.58 8.60
CA THR A 264 8.98 48.93 9.16
C THR A 264 8.58 47.66 8.42
N GLU A 265 8.70 47.63 7.08
CA GLU A 265 8.44 46.43 6.30
C GLU A 265 9.48 45.34 6.56
N LYS A 266 10.76 45.72 6.65
CA LYS A 266 11.84 44.77 6.98
C LYS A 266 11.65 44.15 8.36
N LEU A 267 11.29 44.96 9.36
CA LEU A 267 10.97 44.48 10.71
C LEU A 267 9.72 43.59 10.71
N LYS A 268 8.65 43.95 9.98
CA LYS A 268 7.48 43.08 9.82
C LYS A 268 7.84 41.74 9.18
N ALA A 269 8.65 41.74 8.13
CA ALA A 269 9.09 40.52 7.46
C ALA A 269 9.92 39.62 8.38
N GLU A 270 10.84 40.20 9.17
CA GLU A 270 11.63 39.44 10.16
C GLU A 270 10.76 38.87 11.28
N PHE A 271 9.81 39.65 11.81
CA PHE A 271 8.89 39.18 12.85
C PHE A 271 7.93 38.09 12.34
N LEU A 272 7.36 38.25 11.14
CA LEU A 272 6.49 37.24 10.54
C LEU A 272 7.26 35.96 10.22
N SER A 273 8.50 36.08 9.73
CA SER A 273 9.37 34.92 9.49
C SER A 273 9.68 34.16 10.78
N LYS A 274 10.11 34.86 11.84
CA LYS A 274 10.35 34.24 13.15
C LYS A 274 9.09 33.59 13.73
N ALA A 275 7.95 34.27 13.68
CA ALA A 275 6.70 33.73 14.18
C ALA A 275 6.23 32.50 13.39
N SER A 276 6.41 32.48 12.07
CA SER A 276 6.08 31.32 11.23
C SER A 276 6.97 30.12 11.56
N VAL A 277 8.29 30.34 11.71
CA VAL A 277 9.24 29.28 12.06
C VAL A 277 8.97 28.74 13.47
N GLU A 278 8.72 29.59 14.47
CA GLU A 278 8.35 29.15 15.81
C GLU A 278 7.02 28.39 15.83
N TYR A 279 6.03 28.83 15.05
CA TYR A 279 4.76 28.13 14.92
C TYR A 279 4.95 26.73 14.30
N GLU A 280 5.69 26.63 13.20
CA GLU A 280 6.00 25.34 12.56
C GLU A 280 6.80 24.42 13.47
N THR A 281 7.77 24.95 14.21
CA THR A 281 8.58 24.17 15.17
C THR A 281 7.71 23.62 16.29
N LYS A 282 6.84 24.44 16.87
CA LYS A 282 5.90 23.98 17.92
C LYS A 282 4.89 22.96 17.41
N VAL A 283 4.40 23.11 16.18
CA VAL A 283 3.49 22.12 15.56
C VAL A 283 4.23 20.81 15.31
N GLN A 284 5.47 20.85 14.84
CA GLN A 284 6.28 19.64 14.68
C GLN A 284 6.58 18.95 16.01
N GLU A 285 6.95 19.70 17.05
CA GLU A 285 7.19 19.17 18.39
C GLU A 285 5.91 18.52 18.96
N ALA A 286 4.77 19.21 18.87
CA ALA A 286 3.49 18.67 19.32
C ALA A 286 3.11 17.39 18.56
N ASN A 287 3.29 17.36 17.24
CA ASN A 287 3.05 16.16 16.42
C ASN A 287 4.00 15.02 16.78
N TRP A 288 5.27 15.32 17.05
CA TRP A 288 6.25 14.32 17.48
C TRP A 288 5.89 13.72 18.83
N GLU A 289 5.47 14.53 19.80
CA GLU A 289 5.01 14.03 21.09
C GLU A 289 3.75 13.16 20.97
N LEU A 290 2.80 13.56 20.11
CA LEU A 290 1.59 12.80 19.82
C LEU A 290 1.93 11.44 19.21
N TYR A 291 2.83 11.43 18.23
CA TYR A 291 3.32 10.21 17.58
C TYR A 291 4.03 9.29 18.57
N LYS A 292 4.89 9.83 19.45
CA LYS A 292 5.58 9.05 20.48
C LYS A 292 4.60 8.43 21.48
N LYS A 293 3.56 9.17 21.90
CA LYS A 293 2.50 8.65 22.77
C LYS A 293 1.66 7.58 22.07
N GLN A 294 1.29 7.77 20.80
CA GLN A 294 0.57 6.77 20.03
C GLN A 294 1.37 5.48 19.88
N LYS A 295 2.66 5.58 19.51
CA LYS A 295 3.53 4.40 19.39
C LYS A 295 3.75 3.68 20.72
N ALA A 296 3.88 4.41 21.82
CA ALA A 296 3.96 3.81 23.15
C ALA A 296 2.65 3.08 23.53
N ALA A 297 1.49 3.67 23.21
CA ALA A 297 0.20 3.03 23.46
C ALA A 297 -0.03 1.77 22.59
N GLU A 298 0.36 1.82 21.32
CA GLU A 298 0.33 0.66 20.41
C GLU A 298 1.24 -0.46 20.91
N ALA A 299 2.47 -0.13 21.33
CA ALA A 299 3.40 -1.11 21.89
C ALA A 299 2.84 -1.78 23.15
N TYR A 300 2.22 -1.00 24.04
CA TYR A 300 1.58 -1.52 25.25
C TYR A 300 0.39 -2.44 24.94
N LEU A 301 -0.47 -2.07 23.99
CA LEU A 301 -1.58 -2.91 23.54
C LEU A 301 -1.08 -4.21 22.93
N TYR A 302 -0.04 -4.15 22.08
CA TYR A 302 0.55 -5.32 21.46
C TYR A 302 1.16 -6.29 22.48
N GLU A 303 1.87 -5.76 23.48
CA GLU A 303 2.44 -6.57 24.57
C GLU A 303 1.33 -7.26 25.37
N LYS A 304 0.24 -6.54 25.69
CA LYS A 304 -0.92 -7.10 26.39
C LYS A 304 -1.67 -8.16 25.56
N GLU A 305 -1.82 -7.95 24.25
CA GLU A 305 -2.42 -8.95 23.36
C GLU A 305 -1.56 -10.21 23.27
N LYS A 306 -0.23 -10.07 23.20
CA LYS A 306 0.70 -11.20 23.18
C LYS A 306 0.71 -11.97 24.50
N GLU A 307 0.68 -11.28 25.64
CA GLU A 307 0.51 -11.93 26.95
C GLU A 307 -0.81 -12.71 27.02
N ALA A 308 -1.92 -12.10 26.61
CA ALA A 308 -3.22 -12.74 26.62
C ALA A 308 -3.28 -13.95 25.68
N ALA A 309 -2.66 -13.86 24.50
CA ALA A 309 -2.54 -14.96 23.56
C ALA A 309 -1.68 -16.10 24.12
N ALA A 310 -0.56 -15.78 24.78
CA ALA A 310 0.30 -16.77 25.43
C ALA A 310 -0.43 -17.49 26.57
N GLN A 311 -1.23 -16.77 27.38
CA GLN A 311 -2.06 -17.37 28.42
C GLN A 311 -3.15 -18.28 27.84
N LYS A 312 -3.83 -17.86 26.77
CA LYS A 312 -4.81 -18.71 26.07
C LYS A 312 -4.19 -19.96 25.49
N ALA A 313 -3.05 -19.83 24.79
CA ALA A 313 -2.32 -20.98 24.25
C ALA A 313 -1.85 -21.94 25.35
N GLY A 314 -1.38 -21.41 26.49
CA GLY A 314 -1.03 -22.22 27.66
C GLY A 314 -2.22 -22.95 28.26
N ALA A 315 -3.38 -22.28 28.36
CA ALA A 315 -4.61 -22.89 28.86
C ALA A 315 -5.16 -23.96 27.90
N GLU A 316 -5.12 -23.72 26.59
CA GLU A 316 -5.51 -24.68 25.56
C GLU A 316 -4.59 -25.90 25.54
N ALA A 317 -3.28 -25.71 25.66
CA ALA A 317 -2.31 -26.80 25.78
C ALA A 317 -2.55 -27.64 27.04
N ALA A 318 -2.82 -26.99 28.19
CA ALA A 318 -3.14 -27.68 29.44
C ALA A 318 -4.46 -28.46 29.34
N PHE A 319 -5.48 -27.88 28.69
CA PHE A 319 -6.76 -28.53 28.44
C PHE A 319 -6.58 -29.76 27.55
N TYR A 320 -5.84 -29.63 26.45
CA TYR A 320 -5.56 -30.73 25.52
C TYR A 320 -4.77 -31.86 26.19
N GLY A 321 -3.75 -31.52 26.99
CA GLY A 321 -2.99 -32.50 27.77
C GLY A 321 -3.87 -33.27 28.76
N ARG A 322 -4.73 -32.58 29.52
CA ARG A 322 -5.69 -33.25 30.42
C ARG A 322 -6.67 -34.14 29.66
N LYS A 323 -7.17 -33.68 28.52
CA LYS A 323 -8.08 -34.46 27.68
C LYS A 323 -7.44 -35.77 27.21
N GLN A 324 -6.18 -35.72 26.74
CA GLN A 324 -5.47 -36.93 26.32
C GLN A 324 -5.24 -37.92 27.46
N ILE A 325 -4.94 -37.44 28.67
CA ILE A 325 -4.78 -38.30 29.86
C ILE A 325 -6.11 -38.99 30.18
N VAL A 326 -7.22 -38.24 30.23
CA VAL A 326 -8.55 -38.79 30.53
C VAL A 326 -9.00 -39.77 29.44
N ASP A 327 -8.79 -39.45 28.16
CA ASP A 327 -9.12 -40.35 27.05
C ASP A 327 -8.27 -41.63 27.10
N GLY A 328 -6.99 -41.51 27.48
CA GLY A 328 -6.10 -42.65 27.70
C GLY A 328 -6.54 -43.54 28.86
N GLU A 329 -6.92 -42.96 30.00
CA GLU A 329 -7.46 -43.68 31.15
C GLU A 329 -8.80 -44.39 30.82
N LEU A 330 -9.67 -43.72 30.07
CA LEU A 330 -10.94 -44.29 29.61
C LEU A 330 -10.69 -45.48 28.68
N TYR A 331 -9.73 -45.35 27.75
CA TYR A 331 -9.35 -46.45 26.86
C TYR A 331 -8.75 -47.64 27.63
N ALA A 332 -7.89 -47.38 28.61
CA ALA A 332 -7.32 -48.43 29.46
C ALA A 332 -8.41 -49.18 30.24
N LYS A 333 -9.31 -48.47 30.93
CA LYS A 333 -10.43 -49.07 31.65
C LYS A 333 -11.37 -49.85 30.74
N LYS A 334 -11.60 -49.36 29.51
CA LYS A 334 -12.41 -50.07 28.52
C LYS A 334 -11.75 -51.39 28.11
N LYS A 335 -10.43 -51.40 27.91
CA LYS A 335 -9.66 -52.61 27.59
C LYS A 335 -9.62 -53.59 28.75
N GLU A 336 -9.50 -53.12 29.99
CA GLU A 336 -9.62 -53.96 31.18
C GLU A 336 -11.00 -54.61 31.28
N ALA A 337 -12.07 -53.84 31.04
CA ALA A 337 -13.44 -54.36 31.02
C ALA A 337 -13.65 -55.41 29.91
N GLU A 338 -13.16 -55.16 28.70
CA GLU A 338 -13.17 -56.13 27.60
C GLU A 338 -12.40 -57.41 27.98
N GLY A 339 -11.25 -57.28 28.64
CA GLY A 339 -10.47 -58.42 29.13
C GLY A 339 -11.21 -59.25 30.18
N LEU A 340 -11.88 -58.59 31.14
CA LEU A 340 -12.71 -59.27 32.14
C LEU A 340 -13.89 -60.02 31.51
N ILE A 341 -14.55 -59.42 30.50
CA ILE A 341 -15.62 -60.08 29.75
C ILE A 341 -15.09 -61.31 29.02
N ALA A 342 -13.94 -61.21 28.34
CA ALA A 342 -13.33 -62.33 27.65
C ALA A 342 -12.94 -63.48 28.60
N VAL A 343 -12.44 -63.18 29.80
CA VAL A 343 -12.15 -64.19 30.83
C VAL A 343 -13.45 -64.82 31.34
N ALA A 344 -14.51 -64.03 31.57
CA ALA A 344 -15.80 -64.55 32.00
C ALA A 344 -16.45 -65.44 30.92
N GLU A 345 -16.36 -65.07 29.65
CA GLU A 345 -16.81 -65.88 28.51
C GLU A 345 -15.99 -67.16 28.36
N ALA A 346 -14.67 -67.09 28.54
CA ALA A 346 -13.80 -68.27 28.52
C ALA A 346 -14.13 -69.24 29.68
N GLN A 347 -14.39 -68.72 30.88
CA GLN A 347 -14.85 -69.53 32.00
C GLN A 347 -16.24 -70.12 31.74
N GLY A 348 -17.17 -69.34 31.19
CA GLY A 348 -18.50 -69.80 30.82
C GLY A 348 -18.48 -70.90 29.76
N THR A 349 -17.65 -70.76 28.72
CA THR A 349 -17.46 -71.79 27.69
C THR A 349 -16.80 -73.04 28.26
N TYR A 350 -15.78 -72.91 29.10
CA TYR A 350 -15.14 -74.03 29.80
C TYR A 350 -16.13 -74.83 30.66
N ILE A 351 -16.91 -74.15 31.50
CA ILE A 351 -17.95 -74.79 32.32
C ILE A 351 -18.99 -75.47 31.43
N ARG A 352 -19.43 -74.83 30.35
CA ARG A 352 -20.38 -75.43 29.40
C ARG A 352 -19.82 -76.70 28.75
N THR A 353 -18.56 -76.68 28.31
CA THR A 353 -17.92 -77.86 27.71
C THR A 353 -17.76 -79.01 28.70
N LEU A 354 -17.42 -78.74 29.96
CA LEU A 354 -17.38 -79.76 31.01
C LEU A 354 -18.77 -80.34 31.29
N LEU A 355 -19.79 -79.48 31.32
CA LEU A 355 -21.17 -79.89 31.54
C LEU A 355 -21.71 -80.77 30.39
N GLU A 356 -21.38 -80.43 29.14
CA GLU A 356 -21.71 -81.23 27.96
C GLU A 356 -20.98 -82.58 27.97
N ALA A 357 -19.69 -82.62 28.34
CA ALA A 357 -18.92 -83.85 28.45
C ALA A 357 -19.45 -84.82 29.52
N LEU A 358 -20.08 -84.29 30.58
CA LEU A 358 -20.72 -85.06 31.65
C LEU A 358 -22.22 -85.36 31.37
N GLY A 359 -22.70 -85.14 30.14
CA GLY A 359 -24.06 -85.45 29.74
C GLY A 359 -25.14 -84.58 30.42
N GLY A 360 -24.78 -83.38 30.88
CA GLY A 360 -25.70 -82.45 31.55
C GLY A 360 -25.93 -82.73 33.04
N ASN A 361 -25.20 -83.68 33.65
CA ASN A 361 -25.36 -84.00 35.07
C ASN A 361 -24.56 -83.05 35.96
N TYR A 362 -25.21 -81.98 36.43
CA TYR A 362 -24.62 -80.92 37.26
C TYR A 362 -24.00 -81.43 38.59
N GLY A 363 -24.47 -82.57 39.10
CA GLY A 363 -23.97 -83.16 40.36
C GLY A 363 -22.54 -83.71 40.28
N ALA A 364 -22.11 -84.16 39.10
CA ALA A 364 -20.77 -84.72 38.87
C ALA A 364 -19.66 -83.66 38.69
N LEU A 365 -20.04 -82.38 38.60
CA LEU A 365 -19.12 -81.26 38.37
C LEU A 365 -18.68 -80.58 39.68
N ARG A 366 -19.27 -80.97 40.82
CA ARG A 366 -19.13 -80.32 42.12
C ARG A 366 -18.26 -81.10 43.12
N ASP A 367 -18.06 -82.39 42.90
CA ASP A 367 -17.11 -83.25 43.61
C ASP A 367 -15.79 -83.32 42.82
#